data_AF-A0A7S1A9L5-F1
#
_entry.id   AF-A0A7S1A9L5-F1
#
_cell.length_a   1.000
_cell.length_b   1.000
_cell.length_c   1.000
_cell.angle_alpha   90.00
_cell.angle_beta   90.00
_cell.angle_gamma   90.00
#
_symmetry.space_group_name_H-M   'P 1'
#
loop_
_entity.id
_entity.type
_entity.pdbx_description
1 polymer ?
#
loop_
_entity_poly.entity_id
_entity_poly.type
_entity_poly.pdbx_seq_one_letter_code
_entity_poly.pdbx_strand_id
1 'polypeptide(L)'
;SRGGCAFLMSRRNCEELEPLVDAHVSETVANAPESCERGIELHSRIPPQDWSVTLTELDDFVERVREEHRDGRIPQVPGETSDHHDNFTEGPSMASVNLAVIIPETRRAGGMSWALMLHPEGRAIGAFVSHSFTECIYEFHRKVRGAMPGGLGSIWTCVLSNPQAWGREALSVLMGPTPLTDSPCARAIPKAQVFLAVPSRDGTIFHRSWCALEAYVAFEHEVQVLPALDIFPRSKRTSIGSATAEVHRVQNITPLAVNQLFAGFESVRLAQSSDSEVEARIKEALRGKEDWLDGQIRGVMMELL
;
A
#
# COMPACT_ATOMS: atom_id res chain seq x y z
N SER A 1 6.33 43.54 6.82
CA SER A 1 7.28 42.68 6.10
C SER A 1 6.99 41.23 6.45
N ARG A 2 6.19 40.54 5.61
CA ARG A 2 5.83 39.12 5.79
C ARG A 2 6.77 38.30 4.92
N GLY A 3 7.61 37.46 5.53
CA GLY A 3 8.44 36.48 4.84
C GLY A 3 7.75 35.12 4.88
N GLY A 4 7.21 34.69 3.74
CA GLY A 4 6.72 33.32 3.54
C GLY A 4 7.89 32.39 3.26
N CYS A 5 8.02 31.32 4.04
CA CYS A 5 8.96 30.24 3.78
C CYS A 5 8.21 29.15 2.99
N ALA A 6 8.34 29.19 1.66
CA ALA A 6 7.90 28.12 0.78
C ALA A 6 8.96 27.01 0.81
N PHE A 7 8.63 25.89 1.42
CA PHE A 7 9.49 24.71 1.50
C PHE A 7 9.36 23.92 0.20
N LEU A 8 10.24 24.20 -0.77
CA LEU A 8 10.41 23.42 -1.99
C LEU A 8 11.13 22.10 -1.65
N MET A 9 10.37 21.01 -1.49
CA MET A 9 10.98 19.68 -1.51
C MET A 9 11.42 19.34 -2.94
N SER A 10 12.73 19.15 -3.09
CA SER A 10 13.44 19.06 -4.36
C SER A 10 13.32 17.67 -4.98
N ARG A 11 13.02 17.68 -6.28
CA ARG A 11 13.01 16.64 -7.33
C ARG A 11 14.16 15.61 -7.39
N ARG A 12 15.05 15.48 -6.39
CA ARG A 12 16.32 14.73 -6.54
C ARG A 12 16.39 13.32 -5.96
N ASN A 13 15.40 12.87 -5.19
CA ASN A 13 15.61 11.66 -4.38
C ASN A 13 15.31 10.32 -5.08
N CYS A 14 14.62 10.28 -6.24
CA CYS A 14 14.33 9.00 -6.91
C CYS A 14 15.44 8.51 -7.86
N GLU A 15 16.16 9.40 -8.54
CA GLU A 15 17.22 9.02 -9.50
C GLU A 15 18.55 8.66 -8.80
N GLU A 16 18.77 9.11 -7.57
CA GLU A 16 19.97 8.80 -6.78
C GLU A 16 19.86 7.46 -6.00
N LEU A 17 18.68 6.84 -5.97
CA LEU A 17 18.42 5.60 -5.23
C LEU A 17 18.70 4.32 -6.03
N GLU A 18 18.57 4.35 -7.35
CA GLU A 18 18.82 3.17 -8.20
C GLU A 18 20.25 2.59 -8.02
N PRO A 19 21.33 3.39 -7.97
CA PRO A 19 22.70 2.85 -7.84
C PRO A 19 23.02 2.24 -6.47
N LEU A 20 22.36 2.73 -5.40
CA LEU A 20 22.58 2.25 -4.02
C LEU A 20 21.78 0.99 -3.72
N VAL A 21 20.56 0.90 -4.27
CA VAL A 21 19.80 -0.34 -4.32
C VAL A 21 20.58 -1.38 -5.11
N ASP A 22 21.14 -1.02 -6.27
CA ASP A 22 21.93 -1.93 -7.09
C ASP A 22 23.19 -2.44 -6.38
N ALA A 23 23.91 -1.60 -5.62
CA ALA A 23 25.12 -2.04 -4.92
C ALA A 23 24.85 -3.05 -3.78
N HIS A 24 23.80 -2.84 -2.98
CA HIS A 24 23.44 -3.74 -1.87
C HIS A 24 22.72 -5.01 -2.38
N VAL A 25 21.94 -4.86 -3.46
CA VAL A 25 21.32 -5.99 -4.18
C VAL A 25 22.40 -6.83 -4.88
N SER A 26 23.46 -6.23 -5.42
CA SER A 26 24.51 -6.93 -6.19
C SER A 26 25.28 -7.98 -5.37
N GLU A 27 25.61 -7.72 -4.10
CA GLU A 27 26.25 -8.72 -3.24
C GLU A 27 25.31 -9.88 -2.84
N THR A 28 24.00 -9.61 -2.76
CA THR A 28 22.99 -10.63 -2.39
C THR A 28 22.52 -11.44 -3.62
N VAL A 29 22.62 -10.86 -4.83
CA VAL A 29 22.16 -11.45 -6.11
C VAL A 29 23.21 -12.33 -6.78
N ALA A 30 24.49 -12.22 -6.41
CA ALA A 30 25.58 -12.94 -7.08
C ALA A 30 25.52 -14.48 -6.98
N ASN A 31 24.63 -15.06 -6.17
CA ASN A 31 24.59 -16.52 -5.89
C ASN A 31 23.23 -17.22 -6.08
N ALA A 32 22.24 -16.62 -6.75
CA ALA A 32 20.99 -17.33 -7.08
C ALA A 32 20.88 -17.57 -8.59
N PRO A 33 20.80 -18.82 -9.07
CA PRO A 33 20.24 -19.06 -10.38
C PRO A 33 18.72 -18.84 -10.30
N GLU A 34 18.11 -18.57 -11.45
CA GLU A 34 16.70 -18.83 -11.80
C GLU A 34 15.81 -17.62 -12.09
N SER A 35 15.35 -17.65 -13.33
CA SER A 35 14.32 -16.84 -13.94
C SER A 35 13.07 -16.68 -13.07
N CYS A 36 12.44 -15.50 -13.11
CA CYS A 36 11.11 -15.26 -12.52
C CYS A 36 9.98 -15.99 -13.28
N GLU A 37 10.30 -16.88 -14.24
CA GLU A 37 9.36 -17.68 -15.04
C GLU A 37 8.28 -18.35 -14.21
N ARG A 38 8.65 -19.01 -13.09
CA ARG A 38 7.66 -19.68 -12.24
C ARG A 38 6.66 -18.69 -11.65
N GLY A 39 7.13 -17.54 -11.18
CA GLY A 39 6.28 -16.46 -10.70
C GLY A 39 5.37 -15.92 -11.80
N ILE A 40 5.91 -15.71 -13.00
CA ILE A 40 5.16 -15.24 -14.18
C ILE A 40 4.05 -16.22 -14.55
N GLU A 41 4.36 -17.51 -14.64
CA GLU A 41 3.38 -18.56 -14.91
C GLU A 41 2.28 -18.55 -13.85
N LEU A 42 2.65 -18.48 -12.57
CA LEU A 42 1.70 -18.50 -11.46
C LEU A 42 0.75 -17.30 -11.49
N HIS A 43 1.28 -16.08 -11.69
CA HIS A 43 0.49 -14.85 -11.83
C HIS A 43 -0.37 -14.81 -13.09
N SER A 44 0.01 -15.54 -14.14
CA SER A 44 -0.82 -15.68 -15.34
C SER A 44 -2.03 -16.59 -15.12
N ARG A 45 -1.92 -17.56 -14.21
CA ARG A 45 -2.94 -18.56 -13.91
C ARG A 45 -3.90 -18.12 -12.81
N ILE A 46 -3.40 -17.53 -11.74
CA ILE A 46 -4.20 -17.12 -10.58
C ILE A 46 -4.67 -15.68 -10.80
N PRO A 47 -5.96 -15.37 -10.72
CA PRO A 47 -6.44 -14.03 -11.01
C PRO A 47 -6.11 -13.05 -9.86
N PRO A 48 -5.98 -11.73 -10.13
CA PRO A 48 -5.51 -10.75 -9.15
C PRO A 48 -6.27 -10.67 -7.82
N GLN A 49 -7.59 -10.89 -7.85
CA GLN A 49 -8.41 -10.90 -6.64
C GLN A 49 -8.07 -12.05 -5.67
N ASP A 50 -7.29 -13.03 -6.14
CA ASP A 50 -6.87 -14.19 -5.36
C ASP A 50 -5.42 -14.06 -4.86
N TRP A 51 -4.80 -12.88 -4.97
CA TRP A 51 -3.43 -12.63 -4.48
C TRP A 51 -3.44 -12.01 -3.08
N SER A 52 -4.18 -12.61 -2.15
CA SER A 52 -4.33 -12.05 -0.80
C SER A 52 -3.62 -12.89 0.28
N VAL A 53 -3.28 -12.25 1.39
CA VAL A 53 -2.76 -12.89 2.60
C VAL A 53 -3.80 -12.82 3.71
N THR A 54 -3.77 -13.75 4.65
CA THR A 54 -4.64 -13.66 5.84
C THR A 54 -4.13 -12.60 6.83
N LEU A 55 -4.99 -12.14 7.73
CA LEU A 55 -4.55 -11.26 8.82
C LEU A 55 -3.51 -11.92 9.74
N THR A 56 -3.60 -13.23 9.93
CA THR A 56 -2.60 -13.98 10.71
C THR A 56 -1.27 -14.01 9.97
N GLU A 57 -1.26 -14.22 8.66
CA GLU A 57 -0.03 -14.15 7.86
C GLU A 57 0.56 -12.74 7.82
N LEU A 58 -0.27 -11.70 7.88
CA LEU A 58 0.21 -10.33 8.06
C LEU A 58 0.86 -10.16 9.44
N ASP A 59 0.28 -10.70 10.51
CA ASP A 59 0.89 -10.69 11.84
C ASP A 59 2.26 -11.39 11.81
N ASP A 60 2.33 -12.60 11.24
CA ASP A 60 3.56 -13.38 11.12
C ASP A 60 4.63 -12.65 10.27
N PHE A 61 4.21 -12.03 9.17
CA PHE A 61 5.09 -11.20 8.34
C PHE A 61 5.68 -10.03 9.12
N VAL A 62 4.86 -9.32 9.90
CA VAL A 62 5.30 -8.15 10.68
C VAL A 62 6.23 -8.56 11.81
N GLU A 63 5.98 -9.69 12.49
CA GLU A 63 6.90 -10.21 13.51
C GLU A 63 8.24 -10.59 12.90
N ARG A 64 8.25 -11.22 11.73
CA ARG A 64 9.49 -11.47 10.98
C ARG A 64 10.24 -10.18 10.65
N VAL A 65 9.53 -9.15 10.17
CA VAL A 65 10.13 -7.84 9.89
C VAL A 65 10.73 -7.22 11.16
N ARG A 66 10.09 -7.37 12.32
CA ARG A 66 10.64 -6.92 13.61
C ARG A 66 11.96 -7.62 13.97
N GLU A 67 12.07 -8.91 13.68
CA GLU A 67 13.30 -9.68 13.91
C GLU A 67 14.42 -9.19 13.01
N GLU A 68 14.19 -9.11 11.69
CA GLU A 68 15.21 -8.65 10.73
C GLU A 68 15.61 -7.18 10.99
N HIS A 69 14.67 -6.33 11.39
CA HIS A 69 14.94 -4.94 11.78
C HIS A 69 15.79 -4.87 13.06
N ARG A 70 15.48 -5.65 14.09
CA ARG A 70 16.26 -5.71 15.35
C ARG A 70 17.70 -6.19 15.11
N ASP A 71 17.87 -7.09 14.16
CA ASP A 71 19.17 -7.61 13.73
C ASP A 71 19.95 -6.62 12.83
N GLY A 72 19.36 -5.46 12.50
CA GLY A 72 19.98 -4.44 11.64
C GLY A 72 20.05 -4.83 10.17
N ARG A 73 19.23 -5.78 9.71
CA ARG A 73 19.24 -6.27 8.32
C ARG A 73 18.30 -5.52 7.39
N ILE A 74 17.46 -4.65 7.93
CA ILE A 74 16.61 -3.75 7.15
C ILE A 74 17.26 -2.37 7.20
N PRO A 75 18.00 -1.94 6.16
CA PRO A 75 18.60 -0.62 6.15
C PRO A 75 17.53 0.44 5.88
N GLN A 76 17.79 1.65 6.37
CA GLN A 76 17.01 2.82 5.97
C GLN A 76 17.29 3.16 4.51
N VAL A 77 16.24 3.39 3.72
CA VAL A 77 16.38 3.86 2.34
C VAL A 77 16.86 5.33 2.35
N PRO A 78 17.91 5.68 1.58
CA PRO A 78 18.37 7.06 1.47
C PRO A 78 17.26 8.03 1.07
N GLY A 79 17.21 9.21 1.70
CA GLY A 79 16.22 10.24 1.38
C GLY A 79 14.88 10.09 2.11
N GLU A 80 14.65 8.98 2.83
CA GLU A 80 13.63 8.93 3.87
C GLU A 80 14.14 9.62 5.14
N THR A 81 13.26 10.26 5.91
CA THR A 81 13.66 10.90 7.18
C THR A 81 14.03 9.82 8.20
N SER A 82 15.22 9.93 8.79
CA SER A 82 15.77 8.94 9.74
C SER A 82 14.99 8.79 11.05
N ASP A 83 14.11 9.73 11.34
CA ASP A 83 13.45 9.82 12.64
C ASP A 83 12.41 8.70 12.89
N HIS A 84 12.07 7.90 11.88
CA HIS A 84 10.99 6.89 11.99
C HIS A 84 11.45 5.45 11.86
N HIS A 85 12.54 5.22 11.13
CA HIS A 85 13.05 3.88 10.86
C HIS A 85 13.26 3.08 12.16
N ASP A 86 13.96 3.68 13.12
CA ASP A 86 14.28 3.06 14.42
C ASP A 86 13.16 3.22 15.47
N ASN A 87 12.03 3.84 15.13
CA ASN A 87 10.93 4.01 16.08
C ASN A 87 10.20 2.67 16.29
N PHE A 88 10.25 2.15 17.52
CA PHE A 88 9.64 0.86 17.91
C PHE A 88 8.13 0.73 17.62
N THR A 89 7.43 1.86 17.49
CA THR A 89 5.97 1.91 17.22
C THR A 89 5.62 2.09 15.74
N GLU A 90 6.56 2.58 14.92
CA GLU A 90 6.34 2.88 13.50
C GLU A 90 7.12 1.90 12.62
N GLY A 91 8.42 1.77 12.87
CA GLY A 91 9.30 0.82 12.21
C GLY A 91 9.86 1.32 10.87
N PRO A 92 10.51 0.43 10.11
CA PRO A 92 11.01 0.77 8.79
C PRO A 92 9.86 1.03 7.81
N SER A 93 10.13 1.83 6.78
CA SER A 93 9.19 2.05 5.69
C SER A 93 8.91 0.76 4.92
N MET A 94 7.77 0.71 4.24
CA MET A 94 7.45 -0.35 3.30
C MET A 94 8.49 -0.47 2.19
N ALA A 95 9.11 0.63 1.75
CA ALA A 95 10.21 0.62 0.80
C ALA A 95 11.44 -0.14 1.34
N SER A 96 11.89 0.18 2.55
CA SER A 96 12.97 -0.55 3.24
C SER A 96 12.65 -2.05 3.37
N VAL A 97 11.44 -2.38 3.83
CA VAL A 97 10.99 -3.77 4.01
C VAL A 97 10.93 -4.51 2.67
N ASN A 98 10.45 -3.85 1.61
CA ASN A 98 10.35 -4.45 0.30
C ASN A 98 11.72 -4.88 -0.25
N LEU A 99 12.70 -3.98 -0.15
CA LEU A 99 14.07 -4.22 -0.62
C LEU A 99 14.79 -5.29 0.20
N ALA A 100 14.66 -5.24 1.53
CA ALA A 100 15.43 -6.09 2.44
C ALA A 100 14.81 -7.48 2.67
N VAL A 101 13.48 -7.58 2.62
CA VAL A 101 12.75 -8.81 3.02
C VAL A 101 11.96 -9.39 1.84
N ILE A 102 11.06 -8.61 1.24
CA ILE A 102 10.09 -9.16 0.28
C ILE A 102 10.78 -9.60 -1.00
N ILE A 103 11.57 -8.72 -1.63
CA ILE A 103 12.25 -9.02 -2.90
C ILE A 103 13.19 -10.22 -2.77
N PRO A 104 14.10 -10.30 -1.78
CA PRO A 104 15.00 -11.45 -1.66
C PRO A 104 14.27 -12.78 -1.44
N GLU A 105 13.24 -12.80 -0.58
CA GLU A 105 12.47 -14.00 -0.29
C GLU A 105 11.65 -14.46 -1.50
N THR A 106 10.90 -13.55 -2.11
CA THR A 106 10.04 -13.87 -3.25
C THR A 106 10.84 -14.23 -4.49
N ARG A 107 12.02 -13.63 -4.69
CA ARG A 107 12.95 -14.03 -5.75
C ARG A 107 13.44 -15.46 -5.55
N ARG A 108 13.88 -15.82 -4.33
CA ARG A 108 14.26 -17.21 -4.01
C ARG A 108 13.13 -18.22 -4.17
N ALA A 109 11.88 -17.79 -4.02
CA ALA A 109 10.72 -18.64 -4.26
C ALA A 109 10.43 -18.89 -5.76
N GLY A 110 11.09 -18.16 -6.68
CA GLY A 110 10.87 -18.20 -8.13
C GLY A 110 10.17 -16.96 -8.70
N GLY A 111 10.18 -15.83 -7.96
CA GLY A 111 9.68 -14.54 -8.41
C GLY A 111 8.17 -14.30 -8.28
N MET A 112 7.41 -15.08 -7.51
CA MET A 112 5.99 -14.81 -7.26
C MET A 112 5.79 -13.64 -6.29
N SER A 113 4.55 -13.24 -6.02
CA SER A 113 4.29 -12.31 -4.92
C SER A 113 4.35 -13.03 -3.58
N TRP A 114 4.46 -12.29 -2.48
CA TRP A 114 4.41 -12.89 -1.14
C TRP A 114 3.10 -13.66 -0.94
N ALA A 115 1.98 -13.11 -1.40
CA ALA A 115 0.68 -13.78 -1.33
C ALA A 115 0.66 -15.12 -2.07
N LEU A 116 1.15 -15.17 -3.31
CA LEU A 116 1.18 -16.41 -4.10
C LEU A 116 2.30 -17.37 -3.68
N MET A 117 3.30 -16.89 -2.95
CA MET A 117 4.29 -17.75 -2.27
C MET A 117 3.63 -18.55 -1.15
N LEU A 118 2.67 -17.95 -0.43
CA LEU A 118 1.90 -18.60 0.64
C LEU A 118 0.71 -19.41 0.14
N HIS A 119 0.01 -18.91 -0.90
CA HIS A 119 -1.20 -19.52 -1.47
C HIS A 119 -1.04 -19.72 -2.98
N PRO A 120 -0.32 -20.76 -3.44
CA PRO A 120 -0.10 -20.99 -4.87
C PRO A 120 -1.38 -21.33 -5.66
N GLU A 121 -2.44 -21.75 -4.99
CA GLU A 121 -3.78 -21.96 -5.55
C GLU A 121 -4.63 -20.67 -5.53
N GLY A 122 -4.11 -19.59 -4.95
CA GLY A 122 -4.82 -18.35 -4.73
C GLY A 122 -5.65 -18.33 -3.44
N ARG A 123 -5.92 -17.13 -2.97
CA ARG A 123 -6.80 -16.83 -1.83
C ARG A 123 -7.62 -15.59 -2.13
N ALA A 124 -8.94 -15.74 -2.12
CA ALA A 124 -9.87 -14.64 -2.35
C ALA A 124 -9.67 -13.47 -1.37
N ILE A 125 -9.71 -12.27 -1.91
CA ILE A 125 -9.64 -11.00 -1.20
C ILE A 125 -10.85 -10.78 -0.28
N GLY A 126 -10.58 -10.37 0.96
CA GLY A 126 -11.59 -9.85 1.88
C GLY A 126 -11.64 -8.32 1.80
N ALA A 127 -10.53 -7.67 2.11
CA ALA A 127 -10.35 -6.22 2.02
C ALA A 127 -9.23 -5.85 1.04
N PHE A 128 -9.44 -4.79 0.26
CA PHE A 128 -8.37 -4.13 -0.49
C PHE A 128 -7.76 -3.05 0.39
N VAL A 129 -6.43 -3.01 0.52
CA VAL A 129 -5.73 -2.07 1.39
C VAL A 129 -4.81 -1.20 0.55
N SER A 130 -5.16 0.08 0.42
CA SER A 130 -4.34 1.08 -0.27
C SER A 130 -3.46 1.81 0.73
N HIS A 131 -2.18 2.01 0.40
CA HIS A 131 -1.17 2.52 1.32
C HIS A 131 0.00 3.24 0.62
N SER A 132 0.87 3.89 1.40
CA SER A 132 2.11 4.47 0.88
C SER A 132 3.30 3.54 1.04
N PHE A 133 4.25 3.56 0.09
CA PHE A 133 5.54 2.89 0.26
C PHE A 133 6.44 3.58 1.31
N THR A 134 6.18 4.86 1.59
CA THR A 134 6.84 5.60 2.67
C THR A 134 6.21 5.34 4.03
N GLU A 135 5.05 4.67 4.08
CA GLU A 135 4.42 4.31 5.34
C GLU A 135 5.26 3.28 6.09
N CYS A 136 5.32 3.41 7.41
CA CYS A 136 6.06 2.48 8.26
C CYS A 136 5.25 1.21 8.54
N ILE A 137 5.88 0.04 8.45
CA ILE A 137 5.21 -1.26 8.49
C ILE A 137 4.47 -1.55 9.81
N TYR A 138 4.95 -1.09 10.97
CA TYR A 138 4.27 -1.33 12.25
C TYR A 138 3.05 -0.43 12.42
N GLU A 139 3.12 0.80 11.89
CA GLU A 139 1.98 1.72 11.81
C GLU A 139 0.91 1.14 10.88
N PHE A 140 1.28 0.76 9.66
CA PHE A 140 0.40 0.10 8.70
C PHE A 140 -0.31 -1.10 9.31
N HIS A 141 0.46 -2.02 9.93
CA HIS A 141 -0.06 -3.22 10.56
C HIS A 141 -1.12 -2.90 11.61
N ARG A 142 -0.80 -1.98 12.53
CA ARG A 142 -1.70 -1.58 13.60
C ARG A 142 -3.00 -0.98 13.07
N LYS A 143 -2.91 -0.08 12.08
CA LYS A 143 -4.07 0.57 11.45
C LYS A 143 -4.96 -0.42 10.71
N VAL A 144 -4.37 -1.30 9.88
CA VAL A 144 -5.11 -2.33 9.15
C VAL A 144 -5.81 -3.28 10.13
N ARG A 145 -5.13 -3.72 11.19
CA ARG A 145 -5.72 -4.60 12.20
C ARG A 145 -6.82 -3.94 13.00
N GLY A 146 -6.67 -2.65 13.32
CA GLY A 146 -7.68 -1.87 14.05
C GLY A 146 -8.92 -1.56 13.22
N ALA A 147 -8.75 -1.32 11.92
CA ALA A 147 -9.83 -0.91 11.02
C ALA A 147 -10.53 -2.07 10.32
N MET A 148 -10.00 -3.30 10.39
CA MET A 148 -10.57 -4.44 9.68
C MET A 148 -11.98 -4.79 10.21
N PRO A 149 -13.01 -4.78 9.35
CA PRO A 149 -14.32 -5.28 9.73
C PRO A 149 -14.25 -6.74 10.20
N GLY A 150 -14.98 -7.05 11.27
CA GLY A 150 -15.05 -8.41 11.81
C GLY A 150 -15.49 -9.42 10.75
N GLY A 151 -14.83 -10.58 10.69
CA GLY A 151 -15.16 -11.64 9.73
C GLY A 151 -14.41 -11.57 8.40
N LEU A 152 -13.77 -10.45 8.08
CA LEU A 152 -12.83 -10.38 6.95
C LEU A 152 -11.48 -10.97 7.37
N GLY A 153 -11.09 -12.06 6.70
CA GLY A 153 -9.91 -12.83 7.06
C GLY A 153 -8.67 -12.53 6.23
N SER A 154 -8.81 -11.87 5.07
CA SER A 154 -7.73 -11.68 4.09
C SER A 154 -7.66 -10.26 3.55
N ILE A 155 -6.44 -9.85 3.21
CA ILE A 155 -6.12 -8.55 2.64
C ILE A 155 -5.35 -8.68 1.34
N TRP A 156 -5.68 -7.80 0.40
CA TRP A 156 -4.85 -7.50 -0.75
C TRP A 156 -4.19 -6.15 -0.51
N THR A 157 -2.86 -6.11 -0.56
CA THR A 157 -2.07 -4.86 -0.52
C THR A 157 -0.96 -4.95 -1.56
N CYS A 158 -0.67 -3.86 -2.27
CA CYS A 158 0.24 -3.90 -3.41
C CYS A 158 1.63 -4.44 -3.04
N VAL A 159 2.14 -4.15 -1.84
CA VAL A 159 3.46 -4.60 -1.37
C VAL A 159 3.56 -6.13 -1.19
N LEU A 160 2.47 -6.82 -0.83
CA LEU A 160 2.46 -8.28 -0.64
C LEU A 160 1.84 -9.06 -1.82
N SER A 161 0.98 -8.40 -2.60
CA SER A 161 0.14 -9.04 -3.61
C SER A 161 0.76 -8.99 -5.00
N ASN A 162 1.47 -7.91 -5.33
CA ASN A 162 2.20 -7.79 -6.59
C ASN A 162 3.59 -8.48 -6.49
N PRO A 163 4.13 -8.99 -7.62
CA PRO A 163 5.45 -9.63 -7.63
C PRO A 163 6.57 -8.59 -7.58
N GLN A 164 6.95 -8.19 -6.37
CA GLN A 164 7.95 -7.12 -6.14
C GLN A 164 9.34 -7.44 -6.71
N ALA A 165 9.66 -8.72 -6.90
CA ALA A 165 10.96 -9.16 -7.43
C ALA A 165 11.10 -8.99 -8.94
N TRP A 166 10.02 -8.69 -9.67
CA TRP A 166 10.04 -8.55 -11.13
C TRP A 166 10.71 -7.25 -11.59
N GLY A 167 11.37 -7.32 -12.76
CA GLY A 167 11.89 -6.14 -13.43
C GLY A 167 10.79 -5.25 -14.02
N ARG A 168 11.16 -4.01 -14.36
CA ARG A 168 10.23 -2.99 -14.88
C ARG A 168 9.44 -3.46 -16.09
N GLU A 169 10.06 -4.15 -17.04
CA GLU A 169 9.39 -4.64 -18.25
C GLU A 169 8.27 -5.64 -17.92
N ALA A 170 8.58 -6.66 -17.11
CA ALA A 170 7.59 -7.67 -16.72
C ALA A 170 6.44 -7.06 -15.89
N LEU A 171 6.76 -6.12 -14.99
CA LEU A 171 5.74 -5.38 -14.25
C LEU A 171 4.87 -4.50 -15.16
N SER A 172 5.45 -3.84 -16.15
CA SER A 172 4.69 -3.03 -17.12
C SER A 172 3.68 -3.87 -17.91
N VAL A 173 4.10 -5.08 -18.33
CA VAL A 173 3.19 -6.06 -18.96
C VAL A 173 2.07 -6.49 -18.00
N LEU A 174 2.40 -6.77 -16.73
CA LEU A 174 1.43 -7.15 -15.71
C LEU A 174 0.39 -6.05 -15.44
N MET A 175 0.82 -4.79 -15.42
CA MET A 175 -0.07 -3.65 -15.21
C MET A 175 -1.00 -3.38 -16.40
N GLY A 176 -0.66 -3.93 -17.58
CA GLY A 176 -1.39 -3.75 -18.83
C GLY A 176 -1.33 -2.32 -19.35
N PRO A 177 -1.88 -2.03 -20.54
CA PRO A 177 -1.88 -0.69 -21.15
C PRO A 177 -2.88 0.28 -20.49
N THR A 178 -4.00 -0.20 -19.95
CA THR A 178 -5.06 0.62 -19.35
C THR A 178 -5.12 0.40 -17.83
N PRO A 179 -4.51 1.27 -17.00
CA PRO A 179 -4.38 1.04 -15.57
C PRO A 179 -5.73 0.89 -14.82
N LEU A 180 -6.80 1.49 -15.33
CA LEU A 180 -8.14 1.41 -14.75
C LEU A 180 -8.86 0.07 -14.94
N THR A 181 -8.39 -0.78 -15.87
CA THR A 181 -9.07 -2.05 -16.19
C THR A 181 -8.13 -3.25 -16.12
N ASP A 182 -6.87 -3.04 -16.50
CA ASP A 182 -5.94 -4.14 -16.74
C ASP A 182 -5.07 -4.42 -15.52
N SER A 183 -4.81 -3.39 -14.71
CA SER A 183 -3.93 -3.51 -13.56
C SER A 183 -4.47 -4.51 -12.55
N PRO A 184 -3.60 -5.27 -11.85
CA PRO A 184 -4.02 -6.19 -10.80
C PRO A 184 -4.91 -5.53 -9.74
N CYS A 185 -4.62 -4.29 -9.34
CA CYS A 185 -5.44 -3.57 -8.38
C CYS A 185 -6.84 -3.27 -8.94
N ALA A 186 -6.94 -2.74 -10.16
CA ALA A 186 -8.24 -2.48 -10.80
C ALA A 186 -9.10 -3.74 -10.92
N ARG A 187 -8.48 -4.90 -11.13
CA ARG A 187 -9.18 -6.19 -11.21
C ARG A 187 -9.56 -6.76 -9.84
N ALA A 188 -8.77 -6.48 -8.81
CA ALA A 188 -8.99 -6.98 -7.45
C ALA A 188 -10.02 -6.14 -6.67
N ILE A 189 -10.00 -4.82 -6.79
CA ILE A 189 -10.86 -3.90 -6.01
C ILE A 189 -12.36 -4.25 -6.12
N PRO A 190 -12.94 -4.50 -7.30
CA PRO A 190 -14.37 -4.82 -7.43
C PRO A 190 -14.78 -6.15 -6.77
N LYS A 191 -13.81 -6.95 -6.31
CA LYS A 191 -14.02 -8.22 -5.60
C LYS A 191 -13.84 -8.09 -4.09
N ALA A 192 -13.31 -6.96 -3.62
CA ALA A 192 -13.18 -6.67 -2.20
C ALA A 192 -14.55 -6.37 -1.57
N GLN A 193 -14.72 -6.71 -0.29
CA GLN A 193 -15.89 -6.30 0.47
C GLN A 193 -15.76 -4.86 0.99
N VAL A 194 -14.53 -4.44 1.27
CA VAL A 194 -14.20 -3.07 1.69
C VAL A 194 -12.86 -2.64 1.10
N PHE A 195 -12.71 -1.34 0.93
CA PHE A 195 -11.48 -0.66 0.59
C PHE A 195 -10.98 0.09 1.83
N LEU A 196 -9.81 -0.28 2.35
CA LEU A 196 -9.16 0.40 3.46
C LEU A 196 -8.13 1.38 2.91
N ALA A 197 -8.39 2.68 3.07
CA ALA A 197 -7.42 3.73 2.80
C ALA A 197 -6.56 3.94 4.06
N VAL A 198 -5.28 3.57 4.03
CA VAL A 198 -4.38 3.69 5.18
C VAL A 198 -3.57 4.99 5.05
N PRO A 199 -4.02 6.13 5.63
CA PRO A 199 -3.20 7.34 5.66
C PRO A 199 -1.89 7.07 6.39
N SER A 200 -0.79 7.69 5.95
CA SER A 200 0.45 7.67 6.72
C SER A 200 0.47 8.83 7.72
N ARG A 201 1.48 8.87 8.58
CA ARG A 201 1.75 10.05 9.42
C ARG A 201 1.96 11.35 8.62
N ASP A 202 2.40 11.24 7.37
CA ASP A 202 2.69 12.38 6.49
C ASP A 202 1.42 12.92 5.82
N GLY A 203 0.28 12.26 6.03
CA GLY A 203 -1.03 12.71 5.59
C GLY A 203 -1.79 11.65 4.80
N THR A 204 -2.72 12.11 3.98
CA THR A 204 -3.49 11.26 3.08
C THR A 204 -2.61 10.50 2.09
N ILE A 205 -2.98 9.29 1.69
CA ILE A 205 -2.30 8.56 0.59
C ILE A 205 -2.71 9.04 -0.80
N PHE A 206 -3.76 9.84 -0.92
CA PHE A 206 -4.30 10.28 -2.21
C PHE A 206 -3.44 11.32 -2.94
N HIS A 207 -2.31 11.74 -2.35
CA HIS A 207 -1.25 12.43 -3.07
C HIS A 207 -0.43 11.49 -3.97
N ARG A 208 -0.69 10.18 -3.96
CA ARG A 208 -0.05 9.20 -4.83
C ARG A 208 -0.98 8.81 -5.96
N SER A 209 -0.51 8.86 -7.20
CA SER A 209 -1.35 8.62 -8.38
C SER A 209 -2.00 7.23 -8.36
N TRP A 210 -1.27 6.19 -7.94
CA TRP A 210 -1.83 4.84 -7.78
C TRP A 210 -2.94 4.79 -6.74
N CYS A 211 -2.76 5.39 -5.56
CA CYS A 211 -3.78 5.40 -4.51
C CYS A 211 -5.04 6.20 -4.94
N ALA A 212 -4.86 7.27 -5.71
CA ALA A 212 -5.99 8.01 -6.30
C ALA A 212 -6.73 7.15 -7.34
N LEU A 213 -6.02 6.43 -8.20
CA LEU A 213 -6.62 5.48 -9.15
C LEU A 213 -7.39 4.38 -8.42
N GLU A 214 -6.79 3.79 -7.40
CA GLU A 214 -7.40 2.74 -6.57
C GLU A 214 -8.70 3.24 -5.91
N ALA A 215 -8.69 4.46 -5.35
CA ALA A 215 -9.89 5.08 -4.80
C ALA A 215 -10.98 5.30 -5.86
N TYR A 216 -10.60 5.77 -7.06
CA TYR A 216 -11.54 5.91 -8.17
C TYR A 216 -12.22 4.59 -8.51
N VAL A 217 -11.45 3.50 -8.66
CA VAL A 217 -12.00 2.17 -8.95
C VAL A 217 -12.93 1.71 -7.82
N ALA A 218 -12.57 1.95 -6.56
CA ALA A 218 -13.43 1.59 -5.42
C ALA A 218 -14.77 2.31 -5.48
N PHE A 219 -14.78 3.63 -5.70
CA PHE A 219 -16.02 4.40 -5.79
C PHE A 219 -16.85 4.05 -7.04
N GLU A 220 -16.22 3.84 -8.20
CA GLU A 220 -16.93 3.45 -9.43
C GLU A 220 -17.63 2.10 -9.30
N HIS A 221 -17.07 1.19 -8.50
CA HIS A 221 -17.63 -0.13 -8.23
C HIS A 221 -18.43 -0.22 -6.93
N GLU A 222 -18.76 0.92 -6.30
CA GLU A 222 -19.53 1.00 -5.05
C GLU A 222 -18.93 0.16 -3.90
N VAL A 223 -17.60 -0.02 -3.91
CA VAL A 223 -16.88 -0.67 -2.82
C VAL A 223 -16.78 0.31 -1.66
N GLN A 224 -17.23 -0.11 -0.47
CA GLN A 224 -17.20 0.74 0.70
C GLN A 224 -15.77 1.16 1.05
N VAL A 225 -15.50 2.47 1.00
CA VAL A 225 -14.20 3.06 1.36
C VAL A 225 -14.21 3.43 2.84
N LEU A 226 -13.26 2.87 3.60
CA LEU A 226 -13.08 3.13 5.02
C LEU A 226 -11.66 3.62 5.28
N PRO A 227 -11.46 4.68 6.09
CA PRO A 227 -10.14 5.08 6.53
C PRO A 227 -9.62 4.10 7.60
N ALA A 228 -8.37 3.66 7.47
CA ALA A 228 -7.69 2.88 8.49
C ALA A 228 -6.90 3.79 9.41
N LEU A 229 -7.52 4.21 10.52
CA LEU A 229 -6.93 5.16 11.47
C LEU A 229 -6.48 4.48 12.76
N ASP A 230 -5.58 5.15 13.47
CA ASP A 230 -5.02 4.69 14.75
C ASP A 230 -5.95 4.87 15.97
N ILE A 231 -7.23 5.14 15.72
CA ILE A 231 -8.23 5.49 16.73
C ILE A 231 -9.12 4.32 17.17
N PHE A 232 -8.96 3.12 16.60
CA PHE A 232 -9.76 1.96 16.99
C PHE A 232 -9.08 1.24 18.18
N PRO A 233 -9.50 1.45 19.45
CA PRO A 233 -9.10 0.55 20.52
C PRO A 233 -9.58 -0.85 20.13
N ARG A 234 -8.66 -1.84 20.15
CA ARG A 234 -8.91 -3.25 19.79
C ARG A 234 -10.35 -3.67 20.12
N SER A 235 -11.26 -3.61 19.14
CA SER A 235 -12.63 -4.06 19.33
C SER A 235 -12.57 -5.57 19.56
N LYS A 236 -13.18 -6.03 20.65
CA LYS A 236 -13.29 -7.46 20.95
C LYS A 236 -14.16 -8.09 19.87
N ARG A 237 -13.57 -8.84 18.91
CA ARG A 237 -14.22 -9.72 17.91
C ARG A 237 -15.75 -9.71 17.99
N THR A 238 -16.37 -8.69 17.41
CA THR A 238 -17.82 -8.59 17.31
C THR A 238 -18.26 -9.10 15.93
N SER A 239 -19.51 -9.59 15.82
CA SER A 239 -20.07 -10.10 14.56
C SER A 239 -20.18 -9.01 13.48
N ILE A 240 -20.12 -9.38 12.19
CA ILE A 240 -20.22 -8.48 11.02
C ILE A 240 -21.34 -7.43 11.19
N GLY A 241 -22.55 -7.85 11.57
CA GLY A 241 -23.70 -6.94 11.71
C GLY A 241 -23.58 -5.89 12.82
N SER A 242 -22.70 -6.10 13.81
CA SER A 242 -22.42 -5.10 14.84
C SER A 242 -21.15 -4.30 14.58
N ALA A 243 -20.22 -4.79 13.75
CA ALA A 243 -19.00 -4.05 13.39
C ALA A 243 -19.35 -2.78 12.59
N THR A 244 -20.28 -2.86 11.63
CA THR A 244 -20.77 -1.69 10.88
C THR A 244 -21.44 -0.68 11.82
N ALA A 245 -22.21 -1.15 12.80
CA ALA A 245 -22.83 -0.29 13.81
C ALA A 245 -21.84 0.27 14.84
N GLU A 246 -20.72 -0.40 15.08
CA GLU A 246 -19.66 0.01 15.99
C GLU A 246 -18.75 1.08 15.35
N VAL A 247 -18.49 1.00 14.04
CA VAL A 247 -17.85 2.07 13.26
C VAL A 247 -18.67 3.37 13.35
N HIS A 248 -20.00 3.30 13.24
CA HIS A 248 -20.88 4.46 13.46
C HIS A 248 -20.94 4.96 14.92
N ARG A 249 -20.43 4.20 15.90
CA ARG A 249 -20.43 4.57 17.33
C ARG A 249 -19.09 5.12 17.83
N VAL A 250 -18.07 5.24 16.98
CA VAL A 250 -16.79 5.87 17.39
C VAL A 250 -16.98 7.38 17.52
N GLN A 251 -17.62 7.82 18.60
CA GLN A 251 -17.93 9.22 18.89
C GLN A 251 -16.74 10.03 19.42
N ASN A 252 -15.51 9.53 19.32
CA ASN A 252 -14.32 10.20 19.85
C ASN A 252 -13.11 10.00 18.91
N ILE A 253 -13.26 10.37 17.64
CA ILE A 253 -12.10 10.54 16.77
C ILE A 253 -11.28 11.71 17.33
N THR A 254 -10.01 11.48 17.66
CA THR A 254 -9.16 12.56 18.14
C THR A 254 -8.97 13.57 17.00
N PRO A 255 -8.96 14.89 17.27
CA PRO A 255 -8.68 15.90 16.24
C PRO A 255 -7.38 15.65 15.45
N LEU A 256 -6.42 14.94 16.06
CA LEU A 256 -5.18 14.54 15.42
C LEU A 256 -5.39 13.53 14.27
N ALA A 257 -6.28 12.55 14.45
CA ALA A 257 -6.56 11.54 13.41
C ALA A 257 -7.32 12.12 12.21
N VAL A 258 -8.23 13.07 12.47
CA VAL A 258 -8.87 13.88 11.43
C VAL A 258 -7.82 14.69 10.69
N ASN A 259 -6.95 15.40 11.41
CA ASN A 259 -5.89 16.20 10.78
C ASN A 259 -4.98 15.35 9.90
N GLN A 260 -4.67 14.10 10.27
CA GLN A 260 -3.89 13.19 9.40
C GLN A 260 -4.60 12.85 8.09
N LEU A 261 -5.93 12.67 8.11
CA LEU A 261 -6.70 12.41 6.89
C LEU A 261 -6.72 13.61 5.95
N PHE A 262 -6.87 14.82 6.49
CA PHE A 262 -7.00 16.04 5.70
C PHE A 262 -5.66 16.72 5.40
N ALA A 263 -4.59 16.41 6.14
CA ALA A 263 -3.31 17.07 5.99
C ALA A 263 -2.80 16.91 4.55
N GLY A 264 -2.69 18.06 3.87
CA GLY A 264 -2.15 18.15 2.52
C GLY A 264 -3.07 17.69 1.39
N PHE A 265 -4.32 17.29 1.64
CA PHE A 265 -5.22 16.91 0.54
C PHE A 265 -5.84 18.12 -0.17
N GLU A 266 -5.26 18.49 -1.30
CA GLU A 266 -5.80 19.54 -2.17
C GLU A 266 -6.63 18.97 -3.32
N SER A 267 -6.04 18.09 -4.14
CA SER A 267 -6.72 17.45 -5.26
C SER A 267 -5.94 16.24 -5.74
N VAL A 268 -6.62 15.23 -6.25
CA VAL A 268 -6.01 14.10 -6.97
C VAL A 268 -5.26 14.52 -8.22
N ARG A 269 -5.48 15.72 -8.76
CA ARG A 269 -4.67 16.29 -9.86
C ARG A 269 -3.22 16.52 -9.48
N LEU A 270 -2.97 16.77 -8.19
CA LEU A 270 -1.64 16.93 -7.63
C LEU A 270 -1.00 15.59 -7.26
N ALA A 271 -1.70 14.48 -7.45
CA ALA A 271 -1.17 13.17 -7.14
C ALA A 271 0.01 12.82 -8.05
N GLN A 272 1.06 12.25 -7.46
CA GLN A 272 2.33 11.95 -8.11
C GLN A 272 2.71 10.47 -8.03
N SER A 273 3.57 10.05 -8.95
CA SER A 273 4.26 8.76 -8.94
C SER A 273 5.77 8.99 -9.10
N SER A 274 6.58 8.10 -8.54
CA SER A 274 8.03 8.11 -8.77
C SER A 274 8.39 7.81 -10.23
N ASP A 275 7.51 7.08 -10.94
CA ASP A 275 7.61 6.80 -12.37
C ASP A 275 6.72 7.76 -13.16
N SER A 276 7.33 8.62 -13.97
CA SER A 276 6.66 9.68 -14.73
C SER A 276 5.81 9.16 -15.90
N GLU A 277 6.18 8.02 -16.48
CA GLU A 277 5.39 7.39 -17.55
C GLU A 277 4.11 6.80 -16.94
N VAL A 278 4.25 6.08 -15.83
CA VAL A 278 3.12 5.56 -15.06
C VAL A 278 2.23 6.69 -14.56
N GLU A 279 2.80 7.80 -14.06
CA GLU A 279 2.05 8.98 -13.65
C GLU A 279 1.21 9.53 -14.81
N ALA A 280 1.82 9.73 -15.99
CA ALA A 280 1.13 10.26 -17.15
C ALA A 280 -0.03 9.36 -17.58
N ARG A 281 0.16 8.04 -17.57
CA ARG A 281 -0.87 7.06 -17.91
C ARG A 281 -2.04 7.06 -16.92
N ILE A 282 -1.76 7.17 -15.62
CA ILE A 282 -2.80 7.26 -14.60
C ILE A 282 -3.57 8.58 -14.71
N LYS A 283 -2.86 9.70 -14.88
CA LYS A 283 -3.48 11.02 -15.07
C LYS A 283 -4.36 11.05 -16.31
N GLU A 284 -3.93 10.41 -17.40
CA GLU A 284 -4.77 10.27 -18.58
C GLU A 284 -6.02 9.45 -18.30
N ALA A 285 -5.90 8.33 -17.58
CA ALA A 285 -7.04 7.48 -17.25
C ALA A 285 -8.08 8.17 -16.34
N LEU A 286 -7.62 9.06 -15.47
CA LEU A 286 -8.45 9.87 -14.56
C LEU A 286 -8.92 11.20 -15.16
N ARG A 287 -8.49 11.55 -16.38
CA ARG A 287 -8.81 12.84 -17.01
C ARG A 287 -10.32 13.04 -17.09
N GLY A 288 -10.80 14.15 -16.53
CA GLY A 288 -12.21 14.54 -16.49
C GLY A 288 -13.02 13.93 -15.34
N LYS A 289 -12.40 13.12 -14.47
CA LYS A 289 -13.04 12.47 -13.32
C LYS A 289 -12.55 13.04 -11.98
N GLU A 290 -11.56 13.93 -12.00
CA GLU A 290 -10.82 14.33 -10.82
C GLU A 290 -11.67 15.12 -9.82
N ASP A 291 -12.55 16.03 -10.29
CA ASP A 291 -13.43 16.80 -9.39
C ASP A 291 -14.46 15.92 -8.68
N TRP A 292 -15.00 14.95 -9.40
CA TRP A 292 -15.91 13.96 -8.82
C TRP A 292 -15.19 13.14 -7.76
N LEU A 293 -13.97 12.66 -8.08
CA LEU A 293 -13.16 11.88 -7.16
C LEU A 293 -12.75 12.67 -5.92
N ASP A 294 -12.34 13.93 -6.09
CA ASP A 294 -12.06 14.86 -4.99
C ASP A 294 -13.29 15.01 -4.07
N GLY A 295 -14.49 15.11 -4.66
CA GLY A 295 -15.76 15.15 -3.93
C GLY A 295 -16.02 13.87 -3.12
N GLN A 296 -15.82 12.69 -3.71
CA GLN A 296 -15.99 11.41 -3.02
C GLN A 296 -15.02 11.25 -1.85
N ILE A 297 -13.73 11.53 -2.07
CA ILE A 297 -12.68 11.46 -1.05
C ILE A 297 -13.01 12.41 0.11
N ARG A 298 -13.38 13.65 -0.19
CA ARG A 298 -13.79 14.63 0.84
C ARG A 298 -15.04 14.16 1.57
N GLY A 299 -16.00 13.56 0.88
CA GLY A 299 -17.21 12.98 1.48
C GLY A 299 -16.86 11.95 2.56
N VAL A 300 -16.05 10.96 2.23
CA VAL A 300 -15.59 9.93 3.18
C VAL A 300 -14.85 10.56 4.36
N MET A 301 -13.99 11.55 4.11
CA MET A 301 -13.26 12.21 5.19
C MET A 301 -14.17 13.03 6.12
N MET A 302 -15.25 13.63 5.58
CA MET A 302 -16.20 14.45 6.35
C MET A 302 -17.22 13.61 7.12
N GLU A 303 -17.55 12.40 6.70
CA GLU A 303 -18.44 11.48 7.45
C GLU A 303 -17.86 11.03 8.81
N LEU A 304 -16.56 11.26 9.02
CA LEU A 304 -15.83 10.92 10.24
C LEU A 304 -15.82 12.06 11.27
N LEU A 305 -16.24 13.26 10.87
CA LEU A 305 -16.28 14.47 11.69
C LEU A 305 -17.64 14.65 12.37
#